data_AF-J9F9R1-F1
#
_entry.id   AF-J9F9R1-F1
#
_cell.length_a   1.000
_cell.length_b   1.000
_cell.length_c   1.000
_cell.angle_alpha   90.00
_cell.angle_beta   90.00
_cell.angle_gamma   90.00
#
_symmetry.space_group_name_H-M   'P 1'
#
loop_
_entity.id
_entity.type
_entity.pdbx_description
1 polymer ?
#
loop_
_entity_poly.entity_id
_entity_poly.type
_entity_poly.pdbx_seq_one_letter_code
_entity_poly.pdbx_strand_id
1 'polypeptide(L)'
;LLLNAASGSKLGQALEKLVDFGMDAGKDILVAILIYSVGRFIIKQISVLIAKVLEKRKIETSVQTFLKSLVKILLNMVLAFAIISKLGVETTSFAALLASAGVAVGMALSGNLSNFAGGLIILVFKPFKVGDYIDGPGVSGTIKE
;
A
#
# COMPACT_ATOMS: atom_id res chain seq x y z
N LEU A 1 -55.90 -25.79 8.98
CA LEU A 1 -56.05 -24.35 8.63
C LEU A 1 -54.91 -23.47 9.16
N LEU A 2 -54.36 -23.71 10.37
CA LEU A 2 -53.25 -22.89 10.92
C LEU A 2 -51.85 -23.13 10.29
N LEU A 3 -51.61 -24.28 9.66
CA LEU A 3 -50.34 -24.61 8.98
C LEU A 3 -50.12 -23.87 7.65
N ASN A 4 -51.19 -23.53 6.92
CA ASN A 4 -51.09 -22.88 5.61
C ASN A 4 -50.86 -21.37 5.73
N ALA A 5 -51.40 -20.74 6.78
CA ALA A 5 -51.17 -19.34 7.11
C ALA A 5 -49.72 -19.05 7.56
N ALA A 6 -49.09 -20.01 8.25
CA ALA A 6 -47.70 -19.91 8.69
C ALA A 6 -46.69 -20.11 7.55
N SER A 7 -47.07 -20.82 6.48
CA SER A 7 -46.20 -21.03 5.31
C SER A 7 -46.22 -19.81 4.37
N GLY A 8 -47.38 -19.20 4.15
CA GLY A 8 -47.52 -17.97 3.35
C GLY A 8 -46.79 -16.76 3.96
N SER A 9 -46.76 -16.63 5.29
CA SER A 9 -46.02 -15.56 5.97
C SER A 9 -44.50 -15.78 5.95
N LYS A 10 -44.03 -17.03 6.06
CA LYS A 10 -42.60 -17.38 5.93
C LYS A 10 -42.08 -17.17 4.51
N LEU A 11 -42.90 -17.48 3.51
CA LEU A 11 -42.57 -17.27 2.10
C LEU A 11 -42.50 -15.77 1.77
N GLY A 12 -43.46 -14.97 2.27
CA GLY A 12 -43.42 -13.51 2.16
C GLY A 12 -42.18 -12.90 2.83
N GLN A 13 -41.86 -13.32 4.06
CA GLN A 13 -40.65 -12.87 4.76
C GLN A 13 -39.35 -13.29 4.07
N ALA A 14 -39.31 -14.47 3.45
CA ALA A 14 -38.17 -14.91 2.67
C ALA A 14 -38.01 -14.08 1.38
N LEU A 15 -39.12 -13.76 0.71
CA LEU A 15 -39.11 -12.91 -0.48
C LEU A 15 -38.70 -11.46 -0.15
N GLU A 16 -39.22 -10.87 0.92
CA GLU A 16 -38.80 -9.54 1.39
C GLU A 16 -37.30 -9.52 1.71
N LYS A 17 -36.79 -10.52 2.45
CA LYS A 17 -35.34 -10.62 2.73
C LYS A 17 -34.49 -10.75 1.47
N LEU A 18 -34.95 -11.47 0.45
CA LEU A 18 -34.23 -11.60 -0.82
C LEU A 18 -34.24 -10.29 -1.62
N VAL A 19 -35.35 -9.56 -1.59
CA VAL A 19 -35.46 -8.23 -2.24
C VAL A 19 -34.58 -7.21 -1.52
N ASP A 20 -34.62 -7.16 -0.20
CA ASP A 20 -33.79 -6.25 0.60
C ASP A 20 -32.30 -6.54 0.40
N PHE A 21 -31.90 -7.82 0.44
CA PHE A 21 -30.52 -8.23 0.18
C PHE A 21 -30.07 -7.86 -1.23
N GLY A 22 -30.92 -8.07 -2.24
CA GLY A 22 -30.62 -7.68 -3.62
C GLY A 22 -30.45 -6.17 -3.79
N MET A 23 -31.25 -5.38 -3.08
CA MET A 23 -31.22 -3.92 -3.15
C MET A 23 -29.98 -3.33 -2.46
N ASP A 24 -29.57 -3.91 -1.33
CA ASP A 24 -28.36 -3.48 -0.62
C ASP A 24 -27.08 -3.93 -1.34
N ALA A 25 -27.04 -5.18 -1.83
CA ALA A 25 -25.92 -5.66 -2.63
C ALA A 25 -25.75 -4.83 -3.92
N GLY A 26 -26.86 -4.44 -4.57
CA GLY A 26 -26.84 -3.57 -5.74
C GLY A 26 -26.23 -2.18 -5.46
N LYS A 27 -26.59 -1.56 -4.33
CA LYS A 27 -26.01 -0.28 -3.90
C LYS A 27 -24.52 -0.42 -3.61
N ASP A 28 -24.11 -1.48 -2.92
CA ASP A 28 -22.70 -1.69 -2.56
C ASP A 28 -21.82 -1.90 -3.78
N ILE A 29 -22.30 -2.65 -4.77
CA ILE A 29 -21.63 -2.82 -6.06
C ILE A 29 -21.53 -1.49 -6.81
N LEU A 30 -22.60 -0.69 -6.86
CA LEU A 30 -22.56 0.64 -7.50
C LEU A 30 -21.52 1.56 -6.84
N VAL A 31 -21.49 1.60 -5.50
CA VAL A 31 -20.50 2.39 -4.78
C VAL A 31 -19.08 1.84 -5.00
N ALA A 32 -18.90 0.52 -5.05
CA ALA A 32 -17.60 -0.10 -5.35
C ALA A 32 -17.08 0.27 -6.74
N ILE A 33 -17.95 0.31 -7.75
CA ILE A 33 -17.60 0.77 -9.12
C ILE A 33 -17.22 2.25 -9.12
N LEU A 34 -17.93 3.08 -8.36
CA LEU A 34 -17.62 4.50 -8.21
C LEU A 34 -16.24 4.68 -7.55
N ILE A 35 -15.98 3.96 -6.44
CA ILE A 35 -14.68 3.95 -5.76
C ILE A 35 -13.58 3.51 -6.73
N TYR A 36 -13.78 2.45 -7.51
CA TYR A 36 -12.81 1.99 -8.50
C TYR A 36 -12.49 3.07 -9.54
N SER A 37 -13.52 3.72 -10.08
CA SER A 37 -13.40 4.74 -11.12
C SER A 37 -12.66 5.98 -10.61
N VAL A 38 -13.08 6.52 -9.47
CA VAL A 38 -12.43 7.67 -8.81
C VAL A 38 -11.02 7.31 -8.35
N GLY A 39 -10.86 6.13 -7.76
CA GLY A 39 -9.57 5.61 -7.31
C GLY A 39 -8.57 5.51 -8.45
N ARG A 40 -8.92 4.91 -9.59
CA ARG A 40 -8.01 4.85 -10.75
C ARG A 40 -7.65 6.22 -11.29
N PHE A 41 -8.58 7.17 -11.27
CA PHE A 41 -8.28 8.56 -11.63
C PHE A 41 -7.24 9.16 -10.67
N ILE A 42 -7.42 9.04 -9.36
CA ILE A 42 -6.48 9.54 -8.34
C ILE A 42 -5.10 8.88 -8.51
N ILE A 43 -5.06 7.56 -8.67
CA ILE A 43 -3.80 6.81 -8.87
C ILE A 43 -3.05 7.33 -10.09
N LYS A 44 -3.77 7.57 -11.20
CA LYS A 44 -3.17 8.12 -12.41
C LYS A 44 -2.58 9.52 -12.16
N GLN A 45 -3.31 10.40 -11.47
CA GLN A 45 -2.83 11.74 -11.14
C GLN A 45 -1.57 11.69 -10.27
N ILE A 46 -1.59 10.92 -9.18
CA ILE A 46 -0.43 10.77 -8.29
C ILE A 46 0.77 10.19 -9.06
N SER A 47 0.55 9.18 -9.88
CA SER A 47 1.63 8.55 -10.67
C SER A 47 2.29 9.56 -11.63
N VAL A 48 1.49 10.43 -12.26
CA VAL A 48 2.00 11.49 -13.13
C VAL A 48 2.75 12.55 -12.34
N LEU A 49 2.25 12.97 -11.18
CA LEU A 49 2.94 13.93 -10.32
C LEU A 49 4.32 13.40 -9.90
N ILE A 50 4.38 12.15 -9.46
CA ILE A 50 5.64 11.50 -9.06
C ILE A 50 6.59 11.40 -10.24
N ALA A 51 6.11 11.00 -11.42
CA ALA A 51 6.93 10.96 -12.63
C ALA A 51 7.56 12.33 -12.94
N LYS A 52 6.76 13.40 -12.92
CA LYS A 52 7.23 14.77 -13.15
C LYS A 52 8.26 15.22 -12.12
N VAL A 53 8.06 14.90 -10.84
CA VAL A 53 9.00 15.28 -9.79
C VAL A 53 10.34 14.56 -9.97
N LEU A 54 10.31 13.25 -10.26
CA LEU A 54 11.52 12.44 -10.46
C LEU A 54 12.32 12.89 -11.68
N GLU A 55 11.65 13.18 -12.79
CA GLU A 55 12.27 13.70 -14.02
C GLU A 55 12.89 15.09 -13.78
N LYS A 56 12.16 16.00 -13.13
CA LYS A 56 12.66 17.35 -12.81
C LYS A 56 13.90 17.33 -11.92
N ARG A 57 14.00 16.34 -11.02
CA ARG A 57 15.14 16.17 -10.11
C ARG A 57 16.29 15.38 -10.71
N LYS A 58 16.21 14.99 -12.00
CA LYS A 58 17.25 14.23 -12.73
C LYS A 58 17.67 12.96 -11.98
N ILE A 59 16.71 12.30 -11.34
CA ILE A 59 16.94 11.03 -10.65
C ILE A 59 17.28 9.96 -11.70
N GLU A 60 18.20 9.05 -11.38
CA GLU A 60 18.63 7.96 -12.25
C GLU A 60 17.46 7.02 -12.62
N THR A 61 17.44 6.54 -13.88
CA THR A 61 16.29 5.84 -14.48
C THR A 61 15.87 4.58 -13.70
N SER A 62 16.83 3.84 -13.14
CA SER A 62 16.54 2.64 -12.35
C SER A 62 15.75 3.00 -11.08
N VAL A 63 16.20 4.02 -10.36
CA VAL A 63 15.52 4.54 -9.17
C VAL A 63 14.13 5.06 -9.51
N GLN A 64 13.98 5.76 -10.64
CA GLN A 64 12.66 6.23 -11.07
C GLN A 64 11.68 5.08 -11.29
N THR A 65 12.14 4.02 -11.98
CA THR A 65 11.31 2.86 -12.30
C THR A 65 10.91 2.11 -11.04
N PHE A 66 11.85 1.94 -10.10
CA PHE A 66 11.58 1.35 -8.79
C PHE A 66 10.54 2.15 -8.00
N LEU A 67 10.70 3.47 -7.86
CA LEU A 67 9.78 4.32 -7.10
C LEU A 67 8.38 4.39 -7.75
N LYS A 68 8.32 4.50 -9.08
CA LYS A 68 7.05 4.47 -9.83
C LYS A 68 6.31 3.15 -9.60
N SER A 69 7.03 2.02 -9.64
CA SER A 69 6.45 0.69 -9.39
C SER A 69 5.96 0.57 -7.95
N LEU A 70 6.80 0.94 -6.97
CA LEU A 70 6.48 0.86 -5.55
C LEU A 70 5.22 1.65 -5.20
N VAL A 71 5.13 2.91 -5.63
CA VAL A 71 3.96 3.75 -5.36
C VAL A 71 2.72 3.18 -6.05
N LYS A 72 2.84 2.73 -7.29
CA LYS A 72 1.71 2.12 -8.00
C LYS A 72 1.19 0.87 -7.29
N ILE A 73 2.08 0.02 -6.75
CA ILE A 73 1.70 -1.17 -5.99
C ILE A 73 0.96 -0.77 -4.70
N LEU A 74 1.52 0.17 -3.93
CA LEU A 74 0.91 0.64 -2.68
C LEU A 74 -0.47 1.26 -2.90
N LEU A 75 -0.61 2.14 -3.89
CA LEU A 75 -1.89 2.79 -4.19
C LEU A 75 -2.95 1.80 -4.68
N ASN A 76 -2.57 0.81 -5.49
CA ASN A 76 -3.51 -0.22 -5.91
C ASN A 76 -3.93 -1.12 -4.74
N MET A 77 -3.05 -1.41 -3.78
CA MET A 77 -3.43 -2.12 -2.56
C MET A 77 -4.47 -1.34 -1.75
N VAL A 78 -4.27 -0.04 -1.55
CA VAL A 78 -5.24 0.82 -0.85
C VAL A 78 -6.59 0.83 -1.58
N LEU A 79 -6.58 0.96 -2.91
CA LEU A 79 -7.82 0.92 -3.70
C LEU A 79 -8.54 -0.42 -3.60
N ALA A 80 -7.80 -1.53 -3.69
CA ALA A 80 -8.36 -2.87 -3.53
C ALA A 80 -9.02 -3.03 -2.14
N PHE A 81 -8.34 -2.55 -1.10
CA PHE A 81 -8.86 -2.60 0.27
C PHE A 81 -10.15 -1.79 0.43
N ALA A 82 -10.22 -0.58 -0.16
CA ALA A 82 -11.42 0.24 -0.14
C ALA A 82 -12.62 -0.43 -0.85
N ILE A 83 -12.37 -1.11 -1.98
CA ILE A 83 -13.40 -1.85 -2.72
C ILE A 83 -13.89 -3.07 -1.91
N ILE A 84 -12.96 -3.88 -1.41
CA ILE A 84 -13.26 -5.09 -0.62
C ILE A 84 -14.05 -4.73 0.64
N SER A 85 -13.64 -3.66 1.33
CA SER A 85 -14.34 -3.12 2.49
C SER A 85 -15.78 -2.74 2.16
N LYS A 86 -16.00 -2.07 1.01
CA LYS A 86 -17.35 -1.65 0.61
C LYS A 86 -18.27 -2.82 0.24
N LEU A 87 -17.71 -3.92 -0.26
CA LEU A 87 -18.44 -5.15 -0.56
C LEU A 87 -18.77 -6.00 0.69
N GLY A 88 -18.47 -5.50 1.90
CA GLY A 88 -18.83 -6.17 3.16
C GLY A 88 -17.91 -7.33 3.54
N VAL A 89 -16.77 -7.48 2.86
CA VAL A 89 -15.76 -8.49 3.21
C VAL A 89 -14.97 -8.02 4.43
N GLU A 90 -14.73 -8.93 5.37
CA GLU A 90 -13.94 -8.63 6.56
C GLU A 90 -12.49 -8.33 6.18
N THR A 91 -12.09 -7.07 6.33
CA THR A 91 -10.77 -6.61 5.93
C THR A 91 -9.69 -6.88 6.97
N THR A 92 -10.04 -7.30 8.18
CA THR A 92 -9.11 -7.58 9.29
C THR A 92 -8.08 -8.65 8.91
N SER A 93 -8.54 -9.76 8.34
CA SER A 93 -7.68 -10.86 7.91
C SER A 93 -6.74 -10.44 6.77
N PHE A 94 -7.23 -9.63 5.83
CA PHE A 94 -6.41 -9.05 4.77
C PHE A 94 -5.37 -8.07 5.32
N ALA A 95 -5.75 -7.24 6.28
CA ALA A 95 -4.83 -6.30 6.94
C ALA A 95 -3.71 -7.06 7.66
N ALA A 96 -4.02 -8.16 8.34
CA ALA A 96 -3.02 -9.00 9.00
C ALA A 96 -2.04 -9.63 8.00
N LEU A 97 -2.53 -10.12 6.86
CA LEU A 97 -1.70 -10.66 5.78
C LEU A 97 -0.81 -9.59 5.14
N LEU A 98 -1.34 -8.39 4.90
CA LEU A 98 -0.55 -7.28 4.37
C LEU A 98 0.48 -6.78 5.38
N ALA A 99 0.14 -6.75 6.66
CA ALA A 99 1.07 -6.38 7.72
C ALA A 99 2.24 -7.38 7.78
N SER A 100 1.99 -8.69 7.72
CA SER A 100 3.05 -9.70 7.71
C SER A 100 3.92 -9.63 6.45
N ALA A 101 3.30 -9.43 5.27
CA ALA A 101 4.04 -9.22 4.02
C ALA A 101 4.90 -7.94 4.08
N GLY A 102 4.37 -6.85 4.65
CA GLY A 102 5.09 -5.61 4.86
C GLY A 102 6.30 -5.76 5.78
N VAL A 103 6.14 -6.52 6.87
CA VAL A 103 7.26 -6.87 7.77
C VAL A 103 8.31 -7.68 7.02
N ALA A 104 7.92 -8.71 6.26
CA ALA A 104 8.85 -9.53 5.49
C ALA A 104 9.65 -8.71 4.47
N VAL A 105 8.99 -7.85 3.71
CA VAL A 105 9.64 -6.94 2.75
C VAL A 105 10.55 -5.94 3.49
N GLY A 106 10.10 -5.39 4.62
CA GLY A 106 10.90 -4.48 5.44
C GLY A 106 12.15 -5.14 6.00
N MET A 107 12.05 -6.38 6.48
CA MET A 107 13.20 -7.16 6.95
C MET A 107 14.17 -7.47 5.82
N ALA A 108 13.67 -7.80 4.62
CA ALA A 108 14.50 -8.01 3.44
C ALA A 108 15.28 -6.75 3.02
N LEU A 109 14.72 -5.56 3.26
CA LEU A 109 15.35 -4.28 2.93
C LEU A 109 16.16 -3.67 4.10
N SER A 110 16.08 -4.23 5.30
CA SER A 110 16.63 -3.66 6.53
C SER A 110 18.14 -3.40 6.46
N GLY A 111 18.91 -4.34 5.91
CA GLY A 111 20.36 -4.18 5.72
C GLY A 111 20.73 -3.03 4.79
N ASN A 112 20.03 -2.92 3.65
CA ASN A 112 20.25 -1.82 2.69
C ASN A 112 19.90 -0.46 3.28
N LEU A 113 18.82 -0.40 4.07
CA LEU A 113 18.37 0.84 4.70
C LEU A 113 19.30 1.28 5.84
N SER A 114 19.85 0.32 6.60
CA SER A 114 20.87 0.56 7.61
C SER A 114 22.14 1.16 6.99
N ASN A 115 22.62 0.59 5.88
CA ASN A 115 23.78 1.10 5.16
C ASN A 115 23.54 2.52 4.62
N PHE A 116 22.34 2.78 4.09
CA PHE A 116 21.96 4.11 3.63
C PHE A 116 21.95 5.15 4.76
N ALA A 117 21.36 4.80 5.92
CA ALA A 117 21.31 5.68 7.09
C ALA A 117 22.71 5.97 7.65
N GLY A 118 23.59 4.96 7.70
CA GLY A 118 24.99 5.14 8.09
C GLY A 118 25.72 6.12 7.17
N GLY A 119 25.53 5.99 5.86
CA GLY A 119 26.08 6.94 4.89
C GLY A 119 25.56 8.37 5.08
N LEU A 120 24.26 8.53 5.34
CA LEU A 120 23.65 9.85 5.57
C LEU A 120 24.18 10.50 6.86
N ILE A 121 24.34 9.74 7.94
CA ILE A 121 24.91 10.22 9.21
C ILE A 121 26.33 10.76 8.98
N ILE A 122 27.16 10.04 8.22
CA ILE A 122 28.51 10.49 7.89
C ILE A 122 28.46 11.81 7.10
N LEU A 123 27.57 11.92 6.10
CA LEU A 123 27.45 13.13 5.30
C LEU A 123 26.96 14.35 6.10
N VAL A 124 26.02 14.14 7.02
CA VAL A 124 25.40 15.21 7.81
C VAL A 124 26.34 15.68 8.93
N PHE A 125 26.88 14.74 9.71
CA PHE A 125 27.69 15.07 10.88
C PHE A 125 29.17 15.22 10.56
N LYS A 126 29.62 14.74 9.39
CA LYS A 126 31.02 14.69 8.98
C LYS A 126 31.95 14.31 10.13
N PRO A 127 31.72 13.17 10.81
CA PRO A 127 32.54 12.74 11.94
C PRO A 127 34.01 12.57 11.56
N PHE A 128 34.27 12.31 10.26
CA PHE A 128 35.60 12.22 9.66
C PHE A 128 35.56 12.90 8.28
N LYS A 129 36.68 13.49 7.86
CA LYS A 129 36.85 14.18 6.57
C LYS A 129 37.90 13.47 5.71
N VAL A 130 37.85 13.69 4.40
CA VAL A 130 38.90 13.23 3.49
C VAL A 130 40.24 13.82 3.93
N GLY A 131 41.26 12.98 4.06
CA GLY A 131 42.56 13.34 4.60
C GLY A 131 42.74 13.07 6.10
N ASP A 132 41.66 12.77 6.84
CA ASP A 132 41.78 12.38 8.24
C ASP A 132 42.41 10.97 8.33
N TYR A 133 43.39 10.81 9.22
CA TYR A 133 43.90 9.50 9.60
C TYR A 133 43.05 8.96 10.75
N ILE A 134 42.46 7.79 10.53
CA ILE A 134 41.65 7.10 11.53
C ILE A 134 42.34 5.81 11.94
N ASP A 135 42.32 5.54 13.23
CA ASP A 135 42.84 4.32 13.83
C ASP A 135 41.71 3.66 14.66
N GLY A 136 41.25 2.51 14.18
CA GLY A 136 40.13 1.77 14.76
C GLY A 136 40.43 0.29 14.92
N PRO A 137 39.55 -0.48 15.59
CA PRO A 137 39.80 -1.88 15.89
C PRO A 137 39.95 -2.71 14.60
N GLY A 138 41.19 -3.06 14.26
CA GLY A 138 41.52 -3.94 13.14
C GLY A 138 41.76 -3.24 11.79
N VAL A 139 41.64 -1.90 11.69
CA VAL A 139 41.96 -1.14 10.47
C VAL A 139 42.39 0.29 10.80
N SER A 140 43.49 0.72 10.19
CA SER A 140 44.05 2.08 10.32
C SER A 140 44.42 2.62 8.93
N GLY A 141 44.20 3.91 8.69
CA GLY A 141 44.54 4.52 7.40
C GLY A 141 43.99 5.93 7.23
N THR A 142 44.42 6.60 6.16
CA THR A 142 43.92 7.93 5.80
C THR A 142 42.72 7.81 4.87
N ILE A 143 41.65 8.54 5.17
CA ILE A 143 40.44 8.58 4.34
C ILE A 143 40.77 9.17 2.97
N LYS A 144 40.45 8.42 1.91
CA LYS A 144 40.49 8.85 0.51
C LYS A 144 39.08 8.79 -0.08
N GLU A 145 38.86 9.52 -1.17
CA GLU A 145 37.60 9.48 -1.93
C GLU A 145 37.27 8.08 -2.47
#